data_AF-A0A3E4N6U1-F1
#
_entry.id   AF-A0A3E4N6U1-F1
#
_cell.length_a   1.000
_cell.length_b   1.000
_cell.length_c   1.000
_cell.angle_alpha   90.00
_cell.angle_beta   90.00
_cell.angle_gamma   90.00
#
_symmetry.space_group_name_H-M   'P 1'
#
loop_
_entity.id
_entity.type
_entity.pdbx_description
1 polymer ?
#
loop_
_entity_poly.entity_id
_entity_poly.type
_entity_poly.pdbx_seq_one_letter_code
_entity_poly.pdbx_strand_id
1 'polypeptide(L)' 'MPKDPKKIMFMMTILCIVIGLAAIAVGVVAVAKEEYIIAVAMLLVAAWQIINYRQWKKSLK' A
#
# COMPACT_ATOMS: atom_id res chain seq x y z
N MET A 1 13.15 6.00 19.20
CA MET A 1 13.67 5.80 17.83
C MET A 1 13.86 4.31 17.59
N PRO A 2 13.46 3.80 16.42
CA PRO A 2 13.62 2.38 16.13
C PRO A 2 15.09 1.97 16.13
N LYS A 3 15.34 0.78 16.68
CA LYS A 3 16.67 0.25 16.98
C LYS A 3 17.56 0.07 15.73
N ASP A 4 16.94 -0.04 14.55
CA ASP A 4 17.60 -0.14 13.24
C ASP A 4 16.73 0.44 12.08
N PRO A 5 16.91 1.71 11.68
CA PRO A 5 16.08 2.35 10.65
C PRO A 5 16.15 1.66 9.28
N LYS A 6 17.27 1.02 8.93
CA LYS A 6 17.41 0.24 7.68
C LYS A 6 16.49 -0.97 7.61
N LYS A 7 16.37 -1.74 8.72
CA LYS A 7 15.48 -2.91 8.75
C LYS A 7 14.01 -2.51 8.64
N ILE A 8 13.63 -1.39 9.24
CA ILE A 8 12.26 -0.88 9.16
C ILE A 8 11.91 -0.42 7.74
N MET A 9 12.80 0.33 7.08
CA MET A 9 12.57 0.70 5.67
C MET A 9 12.38 -0.53 4.76
N PHE A 10 13.16 -1.58 4.99
CA PHE A 10 13.05 -2.83 4.23
C PHE A 10 11.72 -3.55 4.46
N MET A 11 11.35 -3.77 5.73
CA MET A 11 10.07 -4.37 6.11
C MET A 11 8.87 -3.60 5.51
N MET A 12 8.94 -2.27 5.47
CA MET A 12 7.87 -1.44 4.93
C MET A 12 7.79 -1.44 3.42
N THR A 13 8.94 -1.53 2.75
CA THR A 13 8.97 -1.69 1.30
C THR A 13 8.30 -3.00 0.91
N ILE A 14 8.60 -4.08 1.64
CA ILE A 14 7.92 -5.37 1.47
C ILE A 14 6.41 -5.23 1.71
N LEU A 15 6.02 -4.57 2.80
CA LEU A 15 4.61 -4.34 3.12
C LEU A 15 3.87 -3.58 2.01
N CYS A 16 4.47 -2.51 1.47
CA CYS A 16 3.92 -1.74 0.35
C CYS A 16 3.75 -2.59 -0.90
N ILE A 17 4.75 -3.44 -1.22
CA ILE A 17 4.71 -4.34 -2.37
C ILE A 17 3.59 -5.37 -2.23
N VAL A 18 3.45 -5.98 -1.04
CA VAL A 18 2.40 -6.98 -0.77
C VAL A 18 1.01 -6.33 -0.86
N ILE A 19 0.82 -5.16 -0.27
CA ILE A 19 -0.46 -4.43 -0.35
C ILE A 19 -0.77 -3.99 -1.78
N GLY A 20 0.23 -3.50 -2.52
CA GLY A 20 0.08 -3.13 -3.92
C GLY A 20 -0.32 -4.32 -4.80
N LEU A 21 0.33 -5.46 -4.63
CA LEU A 21 -0.01 -6.70 -5.33
C LEU A 21 -1.43 -7.17 -5.00
N ALA A 22 -1.81 -7.14 -3.73
CA ALA A 22 -3.17 -7.51 -3.31
C ALA A 22 -4.22 -6.55 -3.89
N ALA A 23 -3.96 -5.25 -3.90
CA ALA A 23 -4.86 -4.25 -4.46
C ALA A 23 -5.05 -4.41 -5.97
N ILE A 24 -3.98 -4.75 -6.70
CA ILE A 24 -4.06 -5.06 -8.14
C ILE A 24 -4.88 -6.33 -8.36
N ALA A 25 -4.62 -7.40 -7.62
CA ALA A 25 -5.36 -8.66 -7.75
C ALA A 25 -6.86 -8.48 -7.48
N VAL A 26 -7.21 -7.82 -6.37
CA VAL A 26 -8.61 -7.54 -6.03
C VAL A 26 -9.24 -6.56 -7.01
N GLY A 27 -8.50 -5.54 -7.48
CA GLY A 27 -8.98 -4.60 -8.49
C GLY A 27 -9.36 -5.29 -9.81
N VAL A 28 -8.53 -6.21 -10.30
CA VAL A 28 -8.81 -6.97 -11.52
C VAL A 28 -10.04 -7.87 -11.35
N VAL A 29 -10.14 -8.56 -10.21
CA VAL A 29 -11.31 -9.41 -9.92
C VAL A 29 -12.58 -8.57 -9.78
N ALA A 30 -12.52 -7.43 -9.09
CA ALA A 30 -13.66 -6.54 -8.89
C ALA A 30 -14.18 -5.96 -10.22
N VAL A 31 -13.27 -5.55 -11.12
CA VAL A 31 -13.65 -5.08 -12.46
C VAL A 31 -14.31 -6.20 -13.27
N ALA A 32 -13.78 -7.43 -13.19
CA ALA A 32 -14.37 -8.58 -13.88
C ALA A 32 -15.74 -9.00 -13.33
N LYS A 33 -16.07 -8.60 -12.10
CA LYS A 33 -17.36 -8.87 -11.44
C LYS A 33 -18.33 -7.69 -11.50
N GLU A 34 -17.98 -6.61 -12.22
CA GLU A 34 -18.73 -5.34 -12.26
C GLU A 34 -18.95 -4.71 -10.87
N GLU A 35 -18.13 -5.09 -9.88
CA GLU A 35 -18.16 -4.57 -8.51
C GLU A 35 -17.31 -3.29 -8.41
N TYR A 36 -17.75 -2.26 -9.11
CA TYR A 36 -17.03 -0.98 -9.22
C TYR A 36 -16.75 -0.31 -7.86
N ILE A 37 -17.60 -0.56 -6.86
CA ILE A 37 -17.40 -0.04 -5.49
C ILE A 37 -16.09 -0.56 -4.89
N ILE A 38 -15.77 -1.84 -5.12
CA ILE A 38 -14.54 -2.46 -4.61
C ILE A 38 -13.32 -1.95 -5.38
N ALA A 39 -13.46 -1.73 -6.69
CA ALA A 39 -12.40 -1.13 -7.50
C ALA A 39 -12.07 0.30 -7.02
N VAL A 40 -13.09 1.10 -6.70
CA VAL A 40 -12.90 2.45 -6.12
C VAL A 40 -12.26 2.38 -4.73
N ALA A 41 -12.67 1.42 -3.89
CA ALA A 41 -12.05 1.20 -2.59
C ALA A 41 -10.55 0.84 -2.73
N MET A 42 -10.19 -0.01 -3.69
CA MET A 42 -8.79 -0.36 -3.96
C MET A 42 -7.96 0.83 -4.48
N LEU A 43 -8.56 1.71 -5.27
CA LEU A 43 -7.94 2.98 -5.67
C LEU A 43 -7.64 3.87 -4.46
N LEU A 44 -8.58 3.98 -3.52
CA LEU A 44 -8.38 4.74 -2.28
C LEU A 44 -7.29 4.12 -1.40
N VAL A 45 -7.24 2.79 -1.27
CA VAL A 45 -6.19 2.08 -0.53
C VAL A 45 -4.82 2.32 -1.16
N ALA A 46 -4.72 2.32 -2.48
CA ALA A 46 -3.47 2.62 -3.19
C ALA A 46 -3.02 4.08 -2.97
N ALA A 47 -3.94 5.05 -3.05
CA ALA A 47 -3.64 6.45 -2.76
C ALA A 47 -3.19 6.66 -1.30
N TRP A 48 -3.86 5.98 -0.37
CA TRP A 48 -3.52 6.02 1.06
C TRP A 48 -2.14 5.41 1.34
N GLN A 49 -1.78 4.32 0.66
CA GLN A 49 -0.45 3.72 0.74
C GLN A 49 0.66 4.72 0.39
N ILE A 50 0.46 5.56 -0.63
CA ILE A 50 1.42 6.59 -1.03
C ILE A 50 1.60 7.65 0.06
N ILE A 51 0.50 8.10 0.68
CA ILE A 51 0.54 9.08 1.78
C ILE A 51 1.25 8.48 2.99
N ASN A 52 0.91 7.24 3.35
CA ASN A 52 1.50 6.54 4.47
C ASN A 52 3.01 6.35 4.28
N TYR A 53 3.44 5.95 3.08
CA TYR A 53 4.87 5.84 2.74
C TYR A 53 5.58 7.20 2.85
N ARG A 54 4.96 8.29 2.38
CA ARG A 54 5.53 9.65 2.50
C ARG A 54 5.65 10.10 3.95
N GLN A 55 4.64 9.88 4.79
CA GLN A 55 4.69 10.20 6.22
C GLN A 55 5.77 9.38 6.93
N TRP A 56 5.88 8.10 6.59
CA TRP A 56 6.92 7.23 7.13
C TRP A 56 8.33 7.67 6.75
N LYS A 57 8.54 8.05 5.48
CA LYS A 57 9.81 8.60 5.01
C LYS A 57 10.19 9.87 5.76
N LYS A 58 9.21 10.69 6.16
CA LYS A 58 9.45 11.87 7.01
C LYS A 58 9.79 11.49 8.45
N SER A 59 9.16 10.45 9.01
CA SER A 59 9.39 10.01 10.40
C SER A 59 10.73 9.29 10.61
N LEU A 60 11.36 8.82 9.53
CA LEU A 60 12.68 8.18 9.55
C LEU A 60 13.84 9.13 9.24
N LYS A 61 13.53 10.37 8.83
CA LYS A 61 14.50 11.45 8.58
C LYS A 61 14.74 12.22 9.86
#